data_AF-A0A9W3DEE1-F1
#
_entry.id   AF-A0A9W3DEE1-F1
#
_cell.length_a   1.000
_cell.length_b   1.000
_cell.length_c   1.000
_cell.angle_alpha   90.00
_cell.angle_beta   90.00
_cell.angle_gamma   90.00
#
_symmetry.space_group_name_H-M   'P 1'
#
loop_
_entity.id
_entity.type
_entity.pdbx_description
1 polymer ?
#
loop_
_entity_poly.entity_id
_entity_poly.type
_entity_poly.pdbx_seq_one_letter_code
_entity_poly.pdbx_strand_id
1 'polypeptide(L)'
;MAFRRITLILLLSLLSFYSEIVKSQNCNCPPNVCCSQFGYCGTTDAHCSPTCRSGPCRGSGTPSGADAVGSIVTQGFFDGIINQADFCYIEELNGASRSFCNPSNRQYPCAPGKSYHGRGPLLLSWNYNYGQCGQNLGLDLLRQPELVSSNPIVAFRAAMWFWMKSVRPVLNQGFGSTIRVISSLECNGGNLNAVNARIKYYRDYCGQLGVDAGANVTC
;
A
#
# COMPACT_ATOMS: atom_id res chain seq x y z
N MET A 1 -60.80 3.18 23.41
CA MET A 1 -59.51 3.93 23.38
C MET A 1 -58.38 3.26 24.16
N ALA A 2 -58.64 2.58 25.30
CA ALA A 2 -57.59 1.94 26.10
C ALA A 2 -56.86 0.78 25.39
N PHE A 3 -57.58 -0.07 24.64
CA PHE A 3 -57.00 -1.23 23.95
C PHE A 3 -55.90 -0.85 22.94
N ARG A 4 -56.15 0.20 22.13
CA ARG A 4 -55.19 0.71 21.13
C ARG A 4 -53.90 1.26 21.76
N ARG A 5 -53.99 1.82 22.98
CA ARG A 5 -52.83 2.31 23.74
C ARG A 5 -52.04 1.15 24.34
N ILE A 6 -52.70 0.10 24.82
CA ILE A 6 -52.06 -1.11 25.35
C ILE A 6 -51.32 -1.86 24.23
N THR A 7 -51.91 -1.99 23.04
CA THR A 7 -51.22 -2.61 21.89
C THR A 7 -49.98 -1.83 21.48
N LEU A 8 -50.04 -0.49 21.48
CA LEU A 8 -48.90 0.35 21.14
C LEU A 8 -47.76 0.23 22.17
N ILE A 9 -48.12 0.19 23.47
CA ILE A 9 -47.15 0.02 24.56
C ILE A 9 -46.49 -1.36 24.48
N LEU A 10 -47.26 -2.42 24.22
CA LEU A 10 -46.73 -3.78 24.04
C LEU A 10 -45.77 -3.87 22.85
N LEU A 11 -46.12 -3.22 21.73
CA LEU A 11 -45.29 -3.22 20.52
C LEU A 11 -43.99 -2.44 20.72
N LEU A 12 -44.05 -1.30 21.41
CA LEU A 12 -42.87 -0.51 21.78
C LEU A 12 -41.98 -1.27 22.78
N SER A 13 -42.56 -1.94 23.78
CA SER A 13 -41.78 -2.75 24.73
C SER A 13 -41.11 -3.97 24.08
N LEU A 14 -41.77 -4.59 23.11
CA LEU A 14 -41.17 -5.69 22.33
C LEU A 14 -40.01 -5.18 21.48
N LEU A 15 -40.13 -4.01 20.83
CA LEU A 15 -39.03 -3.38 20.08
C LEU A 15 -37.84 -3.00 20.97
N SER A 16 -38.07 -2.60 22.23
CA SER A 16 -37.01 -2.31 23.21
C SER A 16 -36.25 -3.56 23.68
N PHE A 17 -36.90 -4.73 23.70
CA PHE A 17 -36.24 -6.01 23.99
C PHE A 17 -35.38 -6.51 22.81
N TYR A 18 -35.72 -6.14 21.57
CA TYR A 18 -34.91 -6.48 20.40
C TYR A 18 -33.60 -5.68 20.32
N SER A 19 -33.53 -4.47 20.89
CA SER A 19 -32.35 -3.61 20.77
C SER A 19 -31.09 -4.10 21.49
N GLU A 20 -31.19 -5.01 22.47
CA GLU A 20 -30.01 -5.53 23.16
C GLU A 20 -29.30 -6.68 22.41
N ILE A 21 -29.97 -7.31 21.43
CA ILE A 21 -29.43 -8.45 20.67
C ILE A 21 -28.75 -8.00 19.37
N VAL A 22 -28.98 -6.76 18.91
CA VAL A 22 -28.38 -6.21 17.69
C VAL A 22 -27.14 -5.37 18.04
N LYS A 23 -26.19 -5.97 18.76
CA LYS A 23 -24.86 -5.36 18.92
C LYS A 23 -24.04 -5.65 17.66
N SER A 24 -23.94 -4.65 16.79
CA SER A 24 -22.89 -4.60 15.78
C SER A 24 -22.19 -3.27 15.87
N GLN A 25 -21.18 -3.21 16.75
CA GLN A 25 -20.53 -1.95 17.10
C GLN A 25 -19.01 -2.00 17.09
N ASN A 26 -18.38 -3.08 16.64
CA ASN A 26 -16.93 -3.10 16.53
C ASN A 26 -16.51 -3.60 15.15
N CYS A 27 -16.18 -2.65 14.27
CA CYS A 27 -15.69 -2.85 12.90
C CYS A 27 -14.31 -3.56 12.84
N ASN A 28 -14.14 -4.67 13.56
CA ASN A 28 -12.94 -5.48 13.56
C ASN A 28 -13.00 -6.52 12.42
N CYS A 29 -13.30 -6.04 11.20
CA CYS A 29 -13.48 -6.90 10.05
C CYS A 29 -12.12 -7.42 9.53
N PRO A 30 -12.08 -8.64 8.96
CA PRO A 30 -10.91 -9.13 8.26
C PRO A 30 -10.47 -8.18 7.12
N PRO A 31 -9.21 -8.27 6.66
CA PRO A 31 -8.73 -7.50 5.52
C PRO A 31 -9.62 -7.68 4.28
N ASN A 32 -9.83 -6.60 3.52
CA ASN A 32 -10.67 -6.55 2.32
C ASN A 32 -12.17 -6.84 2.52
N VAL A 33 -12.68 -6.72 3.76
CA VAL A 33 -14.11 -6.84 4.09
C VAL A 33 -14.64 -5.49 4.55
N CYS A 34 -15.83 -5.09 4.08
CA CYS A 34 -16.45 -3.82 4.45
C CYS A 34 -17.13 -3.91 5.80
N CYS A 35 -16.97 -2.89 6.64
CA CYS A 35 -17.83 -2.64 7.79
C CYS A 35 -18.98 -1.74 7.37
N SER A 36 -20.19 -2.29 7.35
CA SER A 36 -21.39 -1.55 6.98
C SER A 36 -21.64 -0.33 7.88
N GLN A 37 -22.52 0.57 7.45
CA GLN A 37 -22.98 1.69 8.29
C GLN A 37 -23.59 1.24 9.63
N PHE A 38 -23.98 -0.04 9.70
CA PHE A 38 -24.57 -0.68 10.87
C PHE A 38 -23.55 -1.53 11.66
N GLY A 39 -22.27 -1.53 11.30
CA GLY A 39 -21.21 -2.22 12.04
C GLY A 39 -20.92 -3.66 11.60
N TYR A 40 -21.60 -4.18 10.58
CA TYR A 40 -21.48 -5.57 10.15
C TYR A 40 -20.41 -5.76 9.08
N CYS A 41 -19.68 -6.87 9.16
CA CYS A 41 -18.68 -7.23 8.16
C CYS A 41 -19.30 -8.00 7.00
N GLY A 42 -19.02 -7.58 5.77
CA GLY A 42 -19.39 -8.32 4.56
C GLY A 42 -18.83 -7.71 3.28
N THR A 43 -19.05 -8.40 2.16
CA THR A 43 -18.56 -8.00 0.82
C THR A 43 -19.67 -7.62 -0.14
N THR A 44 -20.93 -7.72 0.28
CA THR A 44 -22.09 -7.36 -0.54
C THR A 44 -22.35 -5.85 -0.51
N ASP A 45 -23.17 -5.37 -1.44
CA ASP A 45 -23.55 -3.95 -1.58
C ASP A 45 -24.13 -3.36 -0.28
N ALA A 46 -24.87 -4.15 0.50
CA ALA A 46 -25.41 -3.74 1.79
C ALA A 46 -24.30 -3.44 2.83
N HIS A 47 -23.16 -4.12 2.72
CA HIS A 47 -22.01 -3.94 3.62
C HIS A 47 -21.04 -2.90 3.09
N CYS A 48 -20.84 -2.88 1.77
CA CYS A 48 -19.92 -2.00 1.07
C CYS A 48 -20.60 -0.76 0.50
N SER A 49 -21.76 -0.33 1.01
CA SER A 49 -22.43 0.89 0.55
C SER A 49 -21.58 2.16 0.78
N PRO A 50 -21.94 3.32 0.21
CA PRO A 50 -21.23 4.59 0.45
C PRO A 50 -21.15 5.07 1.88
N THR A 51 -22.00 4.54 2.76
CA THR A 51 -22.05 4.89 4.18
C THR A 51 -21.30 3.87 5.06
N CYS A 52 -20.59 2.92 4.46
CA CYS A 52 -19.73 1.97 5.15
C CYS A 52 -18.68 2.68 6.02
N ARG A 53 -18.44 2.16 7.22
CA ARG A 53 -17.60 2.76 8.26
C ARG A 53 -16.11 2.50 8.04
N SER A 54 -15.74 1.36 7.46
CA SER A 54 -14.35 0.96 7.19
C SER A 54 -14.26 -0.17 6.15
N GLY A 55 -13.07 -0.39 5.55
CA GLY A 55 -12.89 -1.37 4.48
C GLY A 55 -13.11 -0.77 3.08
N PRO A 56 -13.27 -1.60 2.02
CA PRO A 56 -13.43 -1.13 0.64
C PRO A 56 -14.87 -0.65 0.35
N CYS A 57 -15.31 0.35 1.11
CA CYS A 57 -16.61 0.99 1.00
C CYS A 57 -16.78 1.66 -0.39
N ARG A 58 -17.91 1.44 -1.07
CA ARG A 58 -18.19 2.00 -2.40
C ARG A 58 -18.49 3.48 -2.31
N GLY A 59 -17.65 4.35 -2.84
CA GLY A 59 -17.92 5.79 -2.89
C GLY A 59 -17.40 6.60 -1.71
N SER A 60 -16.80 5.97 -0.69
CA SER A 60 -15.93 6.69 0.24
C SER A 60 -14.47 6.50 -0.18
N GLY A 61 -13.97 7.42 -1.00
CA GLY A 61 -12.53 7.65 -1.18
C GLY A 61 -11.77 6.69 -2.09
N THR A 62 -12.40 5.71 -2.74
CA THR A 62 -11.82 5.17 -3.98
C THR A 62 -12.18 6.15 -5.09
N PRO A 63 -11.22 6.79 -5.78
CA PRO A 63 -11.55 7.56 -6.96
C PRO A 63 -12.18 6.56 -7.93
N SER A 64 -13.46 6.74 -8.22
CA SER A 64 -14.18 5.99 -9.25
C SER A 64 -14.58 7.02 -10.30
N GLY A 65 -13.69 7.18 -11.28
CA GLY A 65 -13.76 8.12 -12.39
C GLY A 65 -12.62 7.81 -13.37
N ALA A 66 -12.66 8.39 -14.57
CA ALA A 66 -11.63 8.16 -15.61
C ALA A 66 -10.20 8.52 -15.15
N ASP A 67 -10.07 9.35 -14.10
CA ASP A 67 -8.80 9.83 -13.52
C ASP A 67 -8.30 8.98 -12.33
N ALA A 68 -8.97 7.88 -12.01
CA ALA A 68 -8.57 6.99 -10.93
C ALA A 68 -7.32 6.16 -11.30
N VAL A 69 -6.42 5.90 -10.35
CA VAL A 69 -5.35 4.92 -10.61
C VAL A 69 -5.93 3.56 -11.04
N GLY A 70 -7.11 3.18 -10.53
CA GLY A 70 -7.80 1.94 -10.92
C GLY A 70 -8.42 1.93 -12.33
N SER A 71 -8.61 3.08 -12.99
CA SER A 71 -9.02 3.11 -14.40
C SER A 71 -7.82 2.94 -15.35
N ILE A 72 -6.61 3.29 -14.91
CA ILE A 72 -5.36 3.10 -15.65
C ILE A 72 -4.78 1.70 -15.38
N VAL A 73 -4.61 1.37 -14.10
CA VAL A 73 -4.12 0.07 -13.64
C VAL A 73 -5.31 -0.88 -13.53
N THR A 74 -5.81 -1.30 -14.69
CA THR A 74 -6.88 -2.31 -14.76
C THR A 74 -6.40 -3.64 -14.19
N GLN A 75 -7.33 -4.51 -13.80
CA GLN A 75 -6.97 -5.85 -13.33
C GLN A 75 -6.13 -6.61 -14.36
N GLY A 76 -6.50 -6.57 -15.64
CA GLY A 76 -5.74 -7.23 -16.70
C GLY A 76 -4.32 -6.69 -16.87
N PHE A 77 -4.13 -5.37 -16.72
CA PHE A 77 -2.79 -4.78 -16.71
C PHE A 77 -2.00 -5.21 -15.47
N PHE A 78 -2.61 -5.19 -14.29
CA PHE A 78 -1.98 -5.64 -13.05
C PHE A 78 -1.58 -7.12 -13.10
N ASP A 79 -2.45 -7.97 -13.65
CA ASP A 79 -2.18 -9.39 -13.90
C ASP A 79 -0.99 -9.56 -14.86
N GLY A 80 -0.89 -8.71 -15.88
CA GLY A 80 0.27 -8.65 -16.78
C GLY A 80 1.58 -8.30 -16.06
N ILE A 81 1.53 -7.39 -15.08
CA ILE A 81 2.70 -7.05 -14.24
C ILE A 81 3.12 -8.27 -13.41
N ILE A 82 2.22 -8.86 -12.62
CA ILE A 82 2.57 -9.95 -11.70
C ILE A 82 2.97 -11.25 -12.40
N ASN A 83 2.52 -11.48 -13.65
CA ASN A 83 2.93 -12.63 -14.43
C ASN A 83 4.32 -12.49 -15.04
N GLN A 84 4.85 -11.26 -15.14
CA GLN A 84 6.16 -10.98 -15.73
C GLN A 84 7.22 -10.68 -14.67
N ALA A 85 6.85 -9.94 -13.64
CA ALA A 85 7.75 -9.51 -12.58
C ALA A 85 7.87 -10.58 -11.49
N ASP A 86 9.12 -10.93 -11.18
CA ASP A 86 9.43 -11.88 -10.12
C ASP A 86 9.40 -11.18 -8.74
N PHE A 87 8.20 -10.96 -8.19
CA PHE A 87 7.99 -10.37 -6.84
C PHE A 87 8.27 -11.37 -5.70
N CYS A 88 9.10 -12.39 -5.93
CA CYS A 88 9.34 -13.47 -4.98
C CYS A 88 9.99 -13.04 -3.66
N TYR A 89 10.64 -11.87 -3.61
CA TYR A 89 11.37 -11.41 -2.44
C TYR A 89 10.73 -10.18 -1.81
N ILE A 90 10.29 -10.33 -0.57
CA ILE A 90 9.76 -9.23 0.25
C ILE A 90 10.90 -8.48 0.97
N GLU A 91 12.01 -9.17 1.23
CA GLU A 91 13.22 -8.62 1.83
C GLU A 91 14.44 -8.86 0.94
N GLU A 92 15.43 -7.99 1.03
CA GLU A 92 16.72 -8.12 0.36
C GLU A 92 17.40 -9.45 0.72
N LEU A 93 17.88 -10.18 -0.29
CA LEU A 93 18.61 -11.42 -0.10
C LEU A 93 19.85 -11.20 0.77
N ASN A 94 19.96 -11.97 1.86
CA ASN A 94 20.98 -11.82 2.89
C ASN A 94 21.03 -10.43 3.54
N GLY A 95 20.01 -9.58 3.36
CA GLY A 95 19.99 -8.20 3.86
C GLY A 95 20.10 -8.11 5.37
N ALA A 96 19.47 -9.05 6.09
CA ALA A 96 19.53 -9.13 7.55
C ALA A 96 20.96 -9.34 8.12
N SER A 97 21.92 -9.77 7.28
CA SER A 97 23.34 -9.88 7.67
C SER A 97 24.05 -8.51 7.81
N ARG A 98 23.41 -7.43 7.32
CA ARG A 98 23.92 -6.06 7.41
C ARG A 98 22.91 -5.19 8.15
N SER A 99 23.39 -4.28 8.99
CA SER A 99 22.49 -3.43 9.78
C SER A 99 21.80 -2.34 8.97
N PHE A 100 22.43 -1.88 7.86
CA PHE A 100 22.02 -0.69 7.10
C PHE A 100 21.75 0.52 8.02
N CYS A 101 22.54 0.62 9.08
CA CYS A 101 22.47 1.67 10.06
C CYS A 101 23.58 2.68 9.78
N ASN A 102 23.23 3.95 9.60
CA ASN A 102 24.16 5.05 9.76
C ASN A 102 24.06 5.58 11.20
N PRO A 103 24.97 5.20 12.12
CA PRO A 103 24.90 5.56 13.52
C PRO A 103 25.13 7.05 13.77
N SER A 104 25.75 7.76 12.82
CA SER A 104 25.98 9.21 12.90
C SER A 104 24.69 10.01 12.66
N ASN A 105 23.63 9.39 12.14
CA ASN A 105 22.35 10.08 11.93
C ASN A 105 21.58 10.22 13.26
N ARG A 106 21.68 11.42 13.86
CA ARG A 106 21.01 11.76 15.13
C ARG A 106 19.50 11.95 15.01
N GLN A 107 19.02 12.32 13.82
CA GLN A 107 17.59 12.56 13.58
C GLN A 107 16.80 11.24 13.50
N TYR A 108 17.42 10.21 12.92
CA TYR A 108 16.84 8.88 12.76
C TYR A 108 17.77 7.83 13.36
N PRO A 109 17.88 7.77 14.70
CA PRO A 109 18.80 6.86 15.37
C PRO A 109 18.42 5.40 15.10
N CYS A 110 19.43 4.55 15.02
CA CYS A 110 19.21 3.12 14.85
C CYS A 110 18.67 2.51 16.15
N ALA A 111 17.58 1.77 16.05
CA ALA A 111 17.02 1.04 17.17
C ALA A 111 17.87 -0.21 17.48
N PRO A 112 18.11 -0.53 18.76
CA PRO A 112 18.83 -1.75 19.14
C PRO A 112 18.20 -3.01 18.56
N GLY A 113 19.03 -3.91 18.02
CA GLY A 113 18.57 -5.18 17.45
C GLY A 113 17.79 -5.07 16.14
N LYS A 114 17.74 -3.89 15.52
CA LYS A 114 17.04 -3.66 14.25
C LYS A 114 17.99 -3.51 13.08
N SER A 115 17.56 -4.05 11.94
CA SER A 115 18.21 -3.89 10.64
C SER A 115 17.29 -3.13 9.67
N TYR A 116 17.90 -2.27 8.86
CA TYR A 116 17.22 -1.43 7.88
C TYR A 116 17.55 -1.85 6.45
N HIS A 117 17.72 -3.16 6.23
CA HIS A 117 17.91 -3.71 4.88
C HIS A 117 16.67 -3.52 4.01
N GLY A 118 16.83 -3.76 2.71
CA GLY A 118 15.76 -3.56 1.75
C GLY A 118 14.51 -4.37 2.09
N ARG A 119 13.35 -3.70 2.19
CA ARG A 119 12.03 -4.34 2.33
C ARG A 119 10.99 -3.73 1.38
N GLY A 120 10.03 -4.56 0.99
CA GLY A 120 8.89 -4.17 0.16
C GLY A 120 9.24 -3.88 -1.30
N PRO A 121 8.28 -3.39 -2.10
CA PRO A 121 8.39 -3.33 -3.56
C PRO A 121 9.55 -2.51 -4.14
N LEU A 122 10.03 -1.49 -3.41
CA LEU A 122 11.17 -0.65 -3.81
C LEU A 122 12.36 -0.76 -2.85
N LEU A 123 12.47 -1.89 -2.11
CA LEU A 123 13.58 -2.19 -1.20
C LEU A 123 13.99 -1.00 -0.30
N LEU A 124 13.03 -0.48 0.47
CA LEU A 124 13.29 0.62 1.39
C LEU A 124 14.45 0.24 2.32
N SER A 125 15.52 1.02 2.28
CA SER A 125 16.78 0.72 2.96
C SER A 125 17.29 1.92 3.74
N TRP A 126 18.08 1.67 4.78
CA TRP A 126 18.69 2.64 5.69
C TRP A 126 17.79 3.29 6.74
N ASN A 127 18.31 3.42 7.96
CA ASN A 127 17.62 4.02 9.12
C ASN A 127 16.97 5.38 8.81
N TYR A 128 17.65 6.26 8.08
CA TYR A 128 17.12 7.57 7.75
C TYR A 128 15.93 7.54 6.80
N ASN A 129 15.84 6.55 5.90
CA ASN A 129 14.67 6.39 5.04
C ASN A 129 13.51 5.74 5.79
N TYR A 130 13.76 4.71 6.61
CA TYR A 130 12.74 4.13 7.49
C TYR A 130 12.15 5.19 8.43
N GLY A 131 13.00 6.02 9.05
CA GLY A 131 12.54 7.08 9.94
C GLY A 131 11.69 8.14 9.24
N GLN A 132 12.12 8.65 8.08
CA GLN A 132 11.33 9.64 7.33
C GLN A 132 10.02 9.06 6.78
N CYS A 133 10.07 7.83 6.27
CA CYS A 133 8.89 7.10 5.79
C CYS A 133 7.91 6.88 6.94
N GLY A 134 8.38 6.39 8.08
CA GLY A 134 7.57 6.16 9.26
C GLY A 134 6.88 7.42 9.75
N GLN A 135 7.60 8.54 9.82
CA GLN A 135 6.99 9.83 10.17
C GLN A 135 5.88 10.25 9.20
N ASN A 136 6.08 10.07 7.89
CA ASN A 136 5.06 10.41 6.89
C ASN A 136 3.82 9.50 6.96
N LEU A 137 4.02 8.24 7.34
CA LEU A 137 2.95 7.24 7.44
C LEU A 137 2.30 7.19 8.84
N GLY A 138 2.83 7.92 9.82
CA GLY A 138 2.38 7.83 11.22
C GLY A 138 2.74 6.50 11.91
N LEU A 139 3.85 5.89 11.51
CA LEU A 139 4.34 4.59 11.98
C LEU A 139 5.76 4.70 12.56
N ASP A 140 6.06 3.99 13.65
CA ASP A 140 7.43 3.91 14.19
C ASP A 140 8.23 2.84 13.43
N LEU A 141 8.59 3.14 12.18
CA LEU A 141 9.39 2.24 11.34
C LEU A 141 10.87 2.15 11.76
N LEU A 142 11.33 2.99 12.70
CA LEU A 142 12.66 2.83 13.29
C LEU A 142 12.69 1.65 14.27
N ARG A 143 11.66 1.51 15.10
CA ARG A 143 11.51 0.39 16.04
C ARG A 143 10.80 -0.82 15.45
N GLN A 144 10.00 -0.63 14.40
CA GLN A 144 9.23 -1.71 13.75
C GLN A 144 9.45 -1.72 12.22
N PRO A 145 10.71 -1.83 11.75
CA PRO A 145 11.00 -1.86 10.31
C PRO A 145 10.38 -3.08 9.61
N GLU A 146 10.10 -4.16 10.34
CA GLU A 146 9.49 -5.38 9.82
C GLU A 146 8.05 -5.17 9.33
N LEU A 147 7.37 -4.09 9.72
CA LEU A 147 6.05 -3.75 9.18
C LEU A 147 6.06 -3.59 7.66
N VAL A 148 7.20 -3.18 7.08
CA VAL A 148 7.38 -3.03 5.63
C VAL A 148 7.42 -4.40 4.93
N SER A 149 7.76 -5.49 5.61
CA SER A 149 7.75 -6.84 5.07
C SER A 149 6.57 -7.71 5.55
N SER A 150 5.92 -7.36 6.66
CA SER A 150 4.82 -8.15 7.22
C SER A 150 3.42 -7.61 6.89
N ASN A 151 3.31 -6.36 6.42
CA ASN A 151 2.03 -5.74 6.10
C ASN A 151 2.03 -5.17 4.67
N PRO A 152 1.24 -5.73 3.73
CA PRO A 152 1.26 -5.31 2.33
C PRO A 152 0.82 -3.86 2.13
N ILE A 153 -0.11 -3.35 2.96
CA ILE A 153 -0.54 -1.95 2.88
C ILE A 153 0.61 -1.02 3.26
N VAL A 154 1.37 -1.37 4.32
CA VAL A 154 2.55 -0.59 4.73
C VAL A 154 3.65 -0.69 3.67
N ALA A 155 3.87 -1.88 3.10
CA ALA A 155 4.86 -2.10 2.05
C ALA A 155 4.62 -1.21 0.82
N PHE A 156 3.38 -1.19 0.31
CA PHE A 156 3.03 -0.34 -0.83
C PHE A 156 3.02 1.15 -0.48
N ARG A 157 2.56 1.54 0.72
CA ARG A 157 2.65 2.94 1.17
C ARG A 157 4.11 3.42 1.26
N ALA A 158 5.01 2.59 1.75
CA ALA A 158 6.43 2.88 1.83
C ALA A 158 7.06 3.01 0.43
N ALA A 159 6.73 2.12 -0.49
CA ALA A 159 7.17 2.20 -1.88
C ALA A 159 6.67 3.49 -2.56
N MET A 160 5.38 3.83 -2.41
CA MET A 160 4.80 5.05 -2.97
C MET A 160 5.41 6.31 -2.36
N TRP A 161 5.66 6.31 -1.05
CA TRP A 161 6.36 7.41 -0.39
C TRP A 161 7.76 7.62 -1.01
N PHE A 162 8.55 6.54 -1.16
CA PHE A 162 9.89 6.61 -1.74
C PHE A 162 9.84 7.09 -3.19
N TRP A 163 8.91 6.55 -3.98
CA TRP A 163 8.68 6.97 -5.36
C TRP A 163 8.40 8.47 -5.43
N MET A 164 7.45 8.96 -4.65
CA MET A 164 7.04 10.37 -4.68
C MET A 164 8.15 11.32 -4.22
N LYS A 165 8.93 10.92 -3.21
CA LYS A 165 10.00 11.73 -2.65
C LYS A 165 11.25 11.76 -3.54
N SER A 166 11.67 10.60 -4.06
CA SER A 166 13.00 10.42 -4.64
C SER A 166 12.97 10.16 -6.14
N VAL A 167 11.98 9.43 -6.65
CA VAL A 167 11.95 8.99 -8.05
C VAL A 167 11.16 9.95 -8.94
N ARG A 168 9.97 10.39 -8.50
CA ARG A 168 9.10 11.31 -9.24
C ARG A 168 9.82 12.59 -9.72
N PRO A 169 10.69 13.24 -8.91
CA PRO A 169 11.40 14.45 -9.35
C PRO A 169 12.31 14.27 -10.56
N VAL A 170 12.74 13.03 -10.88
CA VAL A 170 13.64 12.75 -12.00
C VAL A 170 12.95 12.08 -13.19
N LEU A 171 11.62 11.89 -13.16
CA LEU A 171 10.89 11.20 -14.23
C LEU A 171 11.07 11.86 -15.61
N ASN A 172 11.14 13.20 -15.65
CA ASN A 172 11.34 13.95 -16.88
C ASN A 172 12.74 13.78 -17.52
N GLN A 173 13.68 13.13 -16.82
CA GLN A 173 15.02 12.86 -17.32
C GLN A 173 15.09 11.51 -18.06
N GLY A 174 14.05 10.67 -17.93
CA GLY A 174 13.95 9.34 -18.53
C GLY A 174 14.07 8.21 -17.51
N PHE A 175 13.69 7.00 -17.95
CA PHE A 175 13.62 5.83 -17.08
C PHE A 175 14.98 5.46 -16.48
N GLY A 176 16.09 5.67 -17.19
CA GLY A 176 17.44 5.42 -16.68
C GLY A 176 17.79 6.24 -15.44
N SER A 177 17.30 7.49 -15.34
CA SER A 177 17.48 8.31 -14.13
C SER A 177 16.72 7.73 -12.94
N THR A 178 15.59 7.07 -13.16
CA THR A 178 14.83 6.39 -12.09
C THR A 178 15.60 5.18 -11.56
N ILE A 179 16.23 4.39 -12.45
CA ILE A 179 17.08 3.26 -12.06
C ILE A 179 18.24 3.77 -11.21
N ARG A 180 18.87 4.88 -11.61
CA ARG A 180 19.97 5.49 -10.87
C ARG A 180 19.59 5.92 -9.46
N VAL A 181 18.37 6.41 -9.25
CA VAL A 181 17.87 6.78 -7.91
C VAL A 181 17.59 5.54 -7.05
N ILE A 182 16.99 4.51 -7.64
CA ILE A 182 16.57 3.31 -6.92
C ILE A 182 17.78 2.43 -6.57
N SER A 183 18.70 2.25 -7.53
CA SER A 183 19.83 1.33 -7.44
C SER A 183 21.01 1.87 -8.25
N SER A 184 21.65 2.91 -7.74
CA SER A 184 22.76 3.59 -8.42
C SER A 184 23.93 2.68 -8.77
N LEU A 185 24.12 1.58 -8.03
CA LEU A 185 25.17 0.58 -8.21
C LEU A 185 24.97 -0.29 -9.46
N GLU A 186 23.77 -0.34 -10.04
CA GLU A 186 23.52 -1.10 -11.27
C GLU A 186 23.97 -0.33 -12.53
N CYS A 187 23.97 1.01 -12.46
CA CYS A 187 24.29 1.89 -13.58
C CYS A 187 25.79 1.95 -13.89
N ASN A 188 26.15 2.58 -15.01
CA ASN A 188 27.54 2.80 -15.46
C ASN A 188 28.33 1.49 -15.62
N GLY A 189 27.65 0.41 -16.05
CA GLY A 189 28.23 -0.92 -16.22
C GLY A 189 28.33 -1.77 -14.95
N GLY A 190 27.79 -1.30 -13.81
CA GLY A 190 27.83 -2.05 -12.55
C GLY A 190 27.06 -3.37 -12.59
N ASN A 191 25.83 -3.37 -13.13
CA ASN A 191 25.07 -4.58 -13.38
C ASN A 191 24.17 -4.44 -14.62
N LEU A 192 24.77 -4.61 -15.80
CA LEU A 192 24.08 -4.46 -17.07
C LEU A 192 22.87 -5.40 -17.23
N ASN A 193 22.94 -6.62 -16.67
CA ASN A 193 21.83 -7.58 -16.74
C ASN A 193 20.62 -7.09 -15.94
N ALA A 194 20.82 -6.53 -14.75
CA ALA A 194 19.75 -5.95 -13.94
C ALA A 194 19.12 -4.73 -14.62
N VAL A 195 19.94 -3.82 -15.16
CA VAL A 195 19.46 -2.66 -15.91
C VAL A 195 18.62 -3.09 -17.12
N ASN A 196 19.12 -4.03 -17.92
CA ASN A 196 18.41 -4.54 -19.08
C ASN A 196 17.08 -5.24 -18.71
N ALA A 197 17.05 -5.99 -17.60
CA ALA A 197 15.82 -6.59 -17.11
C ALA A 197 14.78 -5.52 -16.72
N ARG A 198 15.18 -4.45 -16.03
CA ARG A 198 14.30 -3.30 -15.71
C ARG A 198 13.77 -2.62 -16.96
N ILE A 199 14.63 -2.37 -17.96
CA ILE A 199 14.24 -1.75 -19.24
C ILE A 199 13.24 -2.64 -19.98
N LYS A 200 13.45 -3.96 -19.96
CA LYS A 200 12.52 -4.92 -20.58
C LYS A 200 11.13 -4.79 -19.96
N TYR A 201 11.01 -4.88 -18.63
CA TYR A 201 9.71 -4.71 -17.96
C TYR A 201 9.07 -3.36 -18.25
N TYR A 202 9.85 -2.27 -18.19
CA TYR A 202 9.34 -0.94 -18.48
C TYR A 202 8.76 -0.83 -19.90
N ARG A 203 9.47 -1.34 -20.91
CA ARG A 203 8.99 -1.35 -22.31
C ARG A 203 7.76 -2.24 -22.49
N ASP A 204 7.75 -3.42 -21.87
CA ASP A 204 6.61 -4.34 -21.92
C ASP A 204 5.36 -3.69 -21.31
N TYR A 205 5.50 -2.92 -20.22
CA TYR A 205 4.39 -2.19 -19.60
C TYR A 205 3.95 -0.98 -20.40
N CYS A 206 4.88 -0.20 -20.98
CA CYS A 206 4.55 0.89 -21.91
C CYS A 206 3.74 0.38 -23.10
N GLY A 207 4.13 -0.78 -23.66
CA GLY A 207 3.40 -1.43 -24.75
C GLY A 207 1.98 -1.84 -24.37
N GLN A 208 1.79 -2.43 -23.18
CA GLN A 208 0.46 -2.79 -22.67
C GLN A 208 -0.44 -1.56 -22.42
N LEU A 209 0.14 -0.42 -22.05
CA LEU A 209 -0.56 0.85 -21.84
C LEU A 209 -0.73 1.67 -23.12
N GLY A 210 -0.12 1.27 -24.25
CA GLY A 210 -0.18 2.01 -25.50
C GLY A 210 0.54 3.36 -25.47
N VAL A 211 1.60 3.49 -24.64
CA VAL A 211 2.38 4.73 -24.49
C VAL A 211 3.83 4.56 -24.98
N ASP A 212 4.44 5.65 -25.44
CA ASP A 212 5.86 5.65 -25.81
C ASP A 212 6.76 5.57 -24.56
N ALA A 213 7.79 4.72 -24.62
CA ALA A 213 8.72 4.52 -23.51
C ALA A 213 9.66 5.71 -23.29
N GLY A 214 9.76 6.63 -24.24
CA GLY A 214 10.62 7.80 -24.22
C GLY A 214 12.09 7.50 -24.46
N ALA A 215 12.88 8.57 -24.49
CA ALA A 215 14.33 8.50 -24.55
C ALA A 215 14.97 8.22 -23.16
N ASN A 216 16.28 8.03 -23.12
CA ASN A 216 17.08 7.88 -21.89
C ASN A 216 16.60 6.75 -20.97
N VAL A 217 16.25 5.60 -21.54
CA VAL A 217 15.75 4.44 -20.77
C VAL A 217 16.84 3.68 -20.03
N THR A 218 18.11 3.86 -20.40
CA THR A 218 19.25 3.19 -19.75
C THR A 218 20.02 4.13 -18.85
N CYS A 219 20.69 3.52 -17.89
CA CYS A 219 21.88 4.03 -17.22
C CYS A 219 22.96 2.93 -17.31
#